data_AF-A0AAE0ISL0-F1
#
_entry.id   AF-A0AAE0ISL0-F1
#
_cell.length_a   1.000
_cell.length_b   1.000
_cell.length_c   1.000
_cell.angle_alpha   90.00
_cell.angle_beta   90.00
_cell.angle_gamma   90.00
#
_symmetry.space_group_name_H-M   'P 1'
#
loop_
_entity.id
_entity.type
_entity.pdbx_description
1 polymer ?
#
loop_
_entity_poly.entity_id
_entity_poly.type
_entity_poly.pdbx_seq_one_letter_code
_entity_poly.pdbx_strand_id
1 'polypeptide(L)'
;MTSLISDSSVGDWLSDNSPATQSTQTSVESDIGLSTSDPMQPSLGSTWASYLSAQYQSREVAIFRRAVSENFKQIDVSVASLHRDLAGHQALVTAASTEFSERSEQIASELRDMQPLRNSLPTLQLQVTKLREQTSKTISDLSQRLMLAQQRLEGVHDISSRDIRAVQEQYFSALEKIEFLQGELREMREERMSLEEKITTLERRLNAASQERQQLLSEETMQFLGQMQSRRNDLMSLLDRPSLEEKAVERSSDITTELQEREPEAPEQHRDQALYRGGGSLRIYRKRKADGPLRTQAKRTAKSPPPKNAGQNAESQDRDFERVYDEFRNKTHANGARSEGTIIRKFIESIAKPEISRHVQESLTSLLPDHVRKVKGTRQTSGHRCVHISNTLTREEFRAALRLVPSLHGREK
;
A
#
# COMPACT_ATOMS: atom_id res chain seq x y z
N MET A 1 -21.75 -12.23 -48.40
CA MET A 1 -21.98 -11.42 -49.61
C MET A 1 -20.62 -11.12 -50.21
N THR A 2 -20.26 -11.84 -51.27
CA THR A 2 -18.96 -11.74 -51.96
C THR A 2 -19.22 -11.93 -53.44
N SER A 3 -19.49 -10.82 -54.14
CA SER A 3 -19.78 -10.81 -55.56
C SER A 3 -18.52 -10.49 -56.36
N LEU A 4 -18.21 -11.38 -57.31
CA LEU A 4 -17.78 -11.05 -58.67
C LEU A 4 -16.80 -9.86 -58.82
N ILE A 5 -15.51 -10.17 -58.90
CA ILE A 5 -14.63 -9.52 -59.87
C ILE A 5 -13.94 -10.64 -60.64
N SER A 6 -14.45 -10.91 -61.84
CA SER A 6 -13.87 -11.83 -62.81
C SER A 6 -14.03 -11.20 -64.18
N ASP A 7 -13.04 -10.42 -64.60
CA ASP A 7 -12.84 -10.05 -66.00
C ASP A 7 -11.43 -9.45 -66.16
N SER A 8 -10.59 -10.15 -66.93
CA SER A 8 -9.33 -9.61 -67.47
C SER A 8 -9.06 -10.26 -68.82
N SER A 9 -9.96 -10.01 -69.77
CA SER A 9 -9.78 -10.42 -71.16
C SER A 9 -8.61 -9.64 -71.79
N VAL A 10 -7.44 -10.28 -71.88
CA VAL A 10 -6.25 -9.79 -72.57
C VAL A 10 -5.64 -10.97 -73.31
N GLY A 11 -6.07 -11.20 -74.56
CA GLY A 11 -5.74 -12.43 -75.25
C GLY A 11 -6.19 -12.54 -76.70
N ASP A 12 -6.14 -11.46 -77.48
CA ASP A 12 -6.11 -11.56 -78.96
C ASP A 12 -5.47 -10.30 -79.58
N TRP A 13 -4.19 -10.43 -79.96
CA TRP A 13 -3.44 -9.48 -80.80
C TRP A 13 -2.49 -10.29 -81.70
N LEU A 14 -3.07 -11.19 -82.51
CA LEU A 14 -2.35 -12.07 -83.42
C LEU A 14 -2.80 -11.84 -84.86
N SER A 15 -1.83 -11.51 -85.71
CA SER A 15 -1.84 -11.70 -87.16
C SER A 15 -3.07 -11.21 -87.95
N ASP A 16 -3.05 -9.94 -88.35
CA ASP A 16 -3.23 -9.67 -89.79
C ASP A 16 -2.31 -8.53 -90.24
N ASN A 17 -1.33 -8.86 -91.07
CA ASN A 17 -0.43 -7.89 -91.68
C ASN A 17 0.13 -8.47 -92.99
N SER A 18 -0.78 -8.74 -93.92
CA SER A 18 -0.47 -9.31 -95.23
C SER A 18 0.12 -8.25 -96.18
N PRO A 19 1.41 -8.31 -96.56
CA PRO A 19 1.97 -7.41 -97.58
C PRO A 19 1.50 -7.88 -98.96
N ALA A 20 0.32 -7.43 -99.38
CA ALA A 20 -0.21 -7.68 -100.71
C ALA A 20 0.63 -6.97 -101.79
N THR A 21 1.70 -7.62 -102.24
CA THR A 21 2.57 -7.14 -103.32
C THR A 21 1.79 -7.05 -104.62
N GLN A 22 1.25 -5.88 -104.94
CA GLN A 22 0.63 -5.61 -106.24
C GLN A 22 1.71 -5.65 -107.31
N SER A 23 1.82 -6.80 -107.99
CA SER A 23 2.73 -7.02 -109.10
C SER A 23 2.21 -6.28 -110.33
N THR A 24 2.71 -5.06 -110.56
CA THR A 24 2.34 -4.22 -111.71
C THR A 24 2.86 -4.80 -113.03
N GLN A 25 2.20 -5.85 -113.53
CA GLN A 25 2.41 -6.36 -114.88
C GLN A 25 1.84 -5.37 -115.90
N THR A 26 2.66 -4.42 -116.35
CA THR A 26 2.37 -3.57 -117.49
C THR A 26 2.49 -4.38 -118.79
N SER A 27 1.48 -5.21 -119.08
CA SER A 27 1.35 -5.90 -120.36
C SER A 27 0.94 -4.89 -121.44
N VAL A 28 1.93 -4.18 -121.99
CA VAL A 28 1.73 -3.27 -123.13
C VAL A 28 1.73 -4.09 -124.40
N GLU A 29 0.56 -4.61 -124.75
CA GLU A 29 0.28 -5.26 -126.02
C GLU A 29 0.07 -4.18 -127.08
N SER A 30 1.15 -3.83 -127.80
CA SER A 30 1.14 -2.76 -128.82
C SER A 30 1.45 -3.31 -130.21
N ASP A 31 0.46 -3.92 -130.85
CA ASP A 31 0.46 -4.19 -132.28
C ASP A 31 0.54 -2.85 -133.05
N ILE A 32 1.67 -2.60 -133.70
CA ILE A 32 1.82 -1.52 -134.69
C ILE A 32 2.41 -2.12 -135.95
N GLY A 33 1.69 -1.91 -137.07
CA GLY A 33 1.87 -2.65 -138.31
C GLY A 33 3.23 -2.46 -138.98
N LEU A 34 3.57 -3.46 -139.81
CA LEU A 34 4.76 -3.46 -140.65
C LEU A 34 4.83 -2.19 -141.51
N SER A 35 6.01 -1.57 -141.57
CA SER A 35 6.40 -0.69 -142.67
C SER A 35 7.81 -1.08 -143.08
N THR A 36 7.92 -1.61 -144.30
CA THR A 36 9.14 -2.22 -144.84
C THR A 36 10.26 -1.21 -144.99
N SER A 37 11.47 -1.57 -144.55
CA SER A 37 12.69 -0.77 -144.77
C SER A 37 13.87 -1.69 -145.07
N ASP A 38 14.13 -1.79 -146.38
CA ASP A 38 15.37 -2.15 -147.10
C ASP A 38 16.45 -3.03 -146.39
N PRO A 39 16.73 -4.26 -146.86
CA PRO A 39 17.74 -5.17 -146.29
C PRO A 39 19.18 -4.80 -146.71
N MET A 40 19.62 -3.58 -146.41
CA MET A 40 21.03 -3.18 -146.50
C MET A 40 21.78 -3.57 -145.21
N GLN A 41 23.03 -4.03 -145.36
CA GLN A 41 23.77 -4.80 -144.35
C GLN A 41 23.74 -4.20 -142.92
N PRO A 42 23.65 -5.04 -141.86
CA PRO A 42 23.84 -4.58 -140.49
C PRO A 42 25.27 -4.02 -140.37
N SER A 43 25.39 -2.71 -140.24
CA SER A 43 26.68 -2.05 -140.09
C SER A 43 27.40 -2.62 -138.87
N LEU A 44 28.70 -2.90 -138.98
CA LEU A 44 29.43 -3.63 -137.94
C LEU A 44 29.26 -2.97 -136.55
N GLY A 45 29.19 -1.63 -136.52
CA GLY A 45 28.93 -0.83 -135.33
C GLY A 45 27.61 -1.12 -134.61
N SER A 46 26.52 -1.49 -135.30
CA SER A 46 25.25 -1.85 -134.62
C SER A 46 25.36 -3.20 -133.92
N THR A 47 26.01 -4.18 -134.56
CA THR A 47 26.27 -5.50 -133.95
C THR A 47 27.23 -5.40 -132.78
N TRP A 48 28.27 -4.56 -132.86
CA TRP A 48 29.16 -4.27 -131.74
C TRP A 48 28.47 -3.51 -130.60
N ALA A 49 27.63 -2.52 -130.91
CA ALA A 49 26.85 -1.81 -129.88
C ALA A 49 25.88 -2.75 -129.17
N SER A 50 25.22 -3.66 -129.89
CA SER A 50 24.34 -4.68 -129.32
C SER A 50 25.11 -5.71 -128.48
N TYR A 51 26.29 -6.15 -128.91
CA TYR A 51 27.15 -7.03 -128.12
C TYR A 51 27.62 -6.35 -126.82
N LEU A 52 28.08 -5.10 -126.91
CA LEU A 52 28.54 -4.34 -125.75
C LEU A 52 27.40 -4.00 -124.78
N SER A 53 26.19 -3.68 -125.26
CA SER A 53 25.03 -3.46 -124.40
C SER A 53 24.55 -4.76 -123.74
N ALA A 54 24.56 -5.89 -124.44
CA ALA A 54 24.26 -7.20 -123.86
C ALA A 54 25.28 -7.63 -122.79
N GLN A 55 26.58 -7.37 -123.01
CA GLN A 55 27.63 -7.60 -122.00
C GLN A 55 27.46 -6.69 -120.78
N TYR A 56 27.13 -5.42 -120.99
CA TYR A 56 26.83 -4.46 -119.93
C TYR A 56 25.62 -4.88 -119.09
N GLN A 57 24.50 -5.19 -119.74
CA GLN A 57 23.28 -5.70 -119.09
C GLN A 57 23.53 -7.03 -118.35
N SER A 58 24.29 -7.96 -118.94
CA SER A 58 24.67 -9.21 -118.27
C SER A 58 25.48 -8.96 -117.00
N ARG A 59 26.40 -7.98 -117.01
CA ARG A 59 27.14 -7.55 -115.83
C ARG A 59 26.24 -6.90 -114.78
N GLU A 60 25.31 -6.03 -115.16
CA GLU A 60 24.34 -5.43 -114.24
C GLU A 60 23.43 -6.49 -113.60
N VAL A 61 22.87 -7.40 -114.40
CA VAL A 61 22.05 -8.53 -113.90
C VAL A 61 22.85 -9.43 -112.96
N ALA A 62 24.14 -9.67 -113.23
CA ALA A 62 25.01 -10.42 -112.33
C ALA A 62 25.32 -9.67 -111.02
N ILE A 63 25.46 -8.34 -111.05
CA ILE A 63 25.63 -7.51 -109.84
C ILE A 63 24.33 -7.48 -109.04
N PHE A 64 23.20 -7.23 -109.67
CA PHE A 64 21.87 -7.21 -109.05
C PHE A 64 21.52 -8.56 -108.43
N ARG A 65 21.75 -9.68 -109.14
CA ARG A 65 21.55 -11.03 -108.59
C ARG A 65 22.39 -11.26 -107.32
N ARG A 66 23.65 -10.80 -107.28
CA ARG A 66 24.49 -10.89 -106.08
C ARG A 66 23.94 -10.03 -104.94
N ALA A 67 23.58 -8.78 -105.20
CA ALA A 67 23.02 -7.88 -104.18
C ALA A 67 21.71 -8.44 -103.59
N VAL A 68 20.80 -8.94 -104.43
CA VAL A 68 19.58 -9.62 -104.00
C VAL A 68 19.90 -10.87 -103.18
N SER A 69 20.87 -11.69 -103.62
CA SER A 69 21.29 -12.90 -102.88
C SER A 69 21.90 -12.58 -101.51
N GLU A 70 22.63 -11.47 -101.38
CA GLU A 70 23.22 -11.05 -100.10
C GLU A 70 22.16 -10.44 -99.17
N ASN A 71 21.23 -9.65 -99.72
CA ASN A 71 20.07 -9.14 -99.00
C ASN A 71 19.22 -10.29 -98.44
N PHE A 72 19.00 -11.37 -99.19
CA PHE A 72 18.30 -12.56 -98.68
C PHE A 72 19.04 -13.19 -97.50
N LYS A 73 20.36 -13.40 -97.57
CA LYS A 73 21.13 -13.90 -96.40
C LYS A 73 21.03 -12.97 -95.19
N GLN A 74 21.07 -11.65 -95.41
CA GLN A 74 20.96 -10.68 -94.32
C GLN A 74 19.57 -10.73 -93.68
N ILE A 75 18.52 -10.89 -94.48
CA ILE A 75 17.15 -11.17 -94.02
C ILE A 75 17.15 -12.48 -93.21
N ASP A 76 17.63 -13.60 -93.75
CA ASP A 76 17.67 -14.90 -93.06
C ASP A 76 18.39 -14.82 -91.70
N VAL A 77 19.54 -14.14 -91.63
CA VAL A 77 20.30 -13.92 -90.38
C VAL A 77 19.50 -13.07 -89.38
N SER A 78 18.85 -12.00 -89.81
CA SER A 78 18.02 -11.15 -88.94
C SER A 78 16.73 -11.84 -88.48
N VAL A 79 16.12 -12.66 -89.33
CA VAL A 79 14.98 -13.52 -88.97
C VAL A 79 15.43 -14.56 -87.94
N ALA A 80 16.61 -15.15 -88.11
CA ALA A 80 17.18 -16.11 -87.17
C ALA A 80 17.64 -15.49 -85.84
N SER A 81 18.01 -14.19 -85.79
CA SER A 81 18.20 -13.49 -84.51
C SER A 81 16.86 -13.20 -83.84
N LEU A 82 15.89 -12.63 -84.56
CA LEU A 82 14.56 -12.33 -84.01
C LEU A 82 13.84 -13.58 -83.46
N HIS A 83 13.97 -14.75 -84.10
CA HIS A 83 13.44 -16.01 -83.56
C HIS A 83 14.15 -16.45 -82.26
N ARG A 84 15.47 -16.22 -82.14
CA ARG A 84 16.22 -16.52 -80.91
C ARG A 84 15.83 -15.58 -79.77
N ASP A 85 15.68 -14.30 -80.08
CA ASP A 85 15.31 -13.27 -79.11
C ASP A 85 13.86 -13.48 -78.63
N LEU A 86 12.94 -13.82 -79.55
CA LEU A 86 11.57 -14.22 -79.22
C LEU A 86 11.52 -15.47 -78.32
N ALA A 87 12.30 -16.50 -78.63
CA ALA A 87 12.38 -17.70 -77.78
C ALA A 87 12.95 -17.37 -76.38
N GLY A 88 13.93 -16.48 -76.30
CA GLY A 88 14.46 -15.96 -75.04
C GLY A 88 13.40 -15.20 -74.23
N HIS A 89 12.64 -14.31 -74.87
CA HIS A 89 11.52 -13.61 -74.23
C HIS A 89 10.41 -14.56 -73.78
N GLN A 90 10.05 -15.58 -74.57
CA GLN A 90 9.07 -16.60 -74.19
C GLN A 90 9.53 -17.39 -72.95
N ALA A 91 10.81 -17.78 -72.88
CA ALA A 91 11.37 -18.45 -71.71
C ALA A 91 11.32 -17.55 -70.45
N LEU A 92 11.67 -16.27 -70.58
CA LEU A 92 11.60 -15.30 -69.48
C LEU A 92 10.15 -15.06 -69.00
N VAL A 93 9.19 -14.93 -69.93
CA VAL A 93 7.76 -14.78 -69.59
C VAL A 93 7.22 -16.03 -68.90
N THR A 94 7.62 -17.23 -69.35
CA THR A 94 7.24 -18.50 -68.72
C THR A 94 7.77 -18.58 -67.28
N ALA A 95 9.07 -18.28 -67.08
CA ALA A 95 9.69 -18.28 -65.75
C ALA A 95 9.06 -17.25 -64.80
N ALA A 96 8.79 -16.03 -65.29
CA ALA A 96 8.09 -15.00 -64.51
C ALA A 96 6.65 -15.42 -64.14
N SER A 97 5.95 -16.14 -65.03
CA SER A 97 4.63 -16.69 -64.75
C SER A 97 4.66 -17.80 -63.70
N THR A 98 5.66 -18.70 -63.73
CA THR A 98 5.79 -19.75 -62.71
C THR A 98 6.14 -19.15 -61.34
N GLU A 99 7.08 -18.20 -61.27
CA GLU A 99 7.38 -17.49 -60.02
C GLU A 99 6.16 -16.74 -59.46
N PHE A 100 5.32 -16.15 -60.33
CA PHE A 100 4.10 -15.48 -59.89
C PHE A 100 3.07 -16.47 -59.33
N SER A 101 2.85 -17.61 -59.99
CA SER A 101 1.98 -18.68 -59.50
C SER A 101 2.46 -19.24 -58.16
N GLU A 102 3.75 -19.57 -58.03
CA GLU A 102 4.33 -20.09 -56.79
C GLU A 102 4.14 -19.11 -55.61
N ARG A 103 4.39 -17.81 -55.82
CA ARG A 103 4.16 -16.78 -54.79
C ARG A 103 2.67 -16.61 -54.48
N SER A 104 1.78 -16.76 -55.47
CA SER A 104 0.33 -16.71 -55.26
C SER A 104 -0.15 -17.88 -54.40
N GLU A 105 0.33 -19.10 -54.67
CA GLU A 105 0.04 -20.28 -53.87
C GLU A 105 0.64 -20.19 -52.46
N GLN A 106 1.85 -19.66 -52.30
CA GLN A 106 2.45 -19.38 -51.00
C GLN A 106 1.54 -18.46 -50.18
N ILE A 107 1.15 -17.30 -50.72
CA ILE A 107 0.26 -16.34 -50.04
C ILE A 107 -1.10 -16.99 -49.70
N ALA A 108 -1.64 -17.83 -50.59
CA ALA A 108 -2.87 -18.57 -50.34
C ALA A 108 -2.73 -19.64 -49.22
N SER A 109 -1.52 -20.18 -49.00
CA SER A 109 -1.23 -21.09 -47.88
C SER A 109 -1.06 -20.32 -46.56
N GLU A 110 -0.31 -19.22 -46.54
CA GLU A 110 -0.13 -18.36 -45.36
C GLU A 110 -1.46 -17.78 -44.86
N LEU A 111 -2.35 -17.37 -45.77
CA LEU A 111 -3.71 -16.91 -45.43
C LEU A 111 -4.58 -18.02 -44.81
N ARG A 112 -4.37 -19.28 -45.22
CA ARG A 112 -5.07 -20.45 -44.68
C ARG A 112 -4.58 -20.79 -43.27
N ASP A 113 -3.28 -20.70 -43.03
CA ASP A 113 -2.66 -20.95 -41.72
C ASP A 113 -2.93 -19.81 -40.71
N MET A 114 -3.15 -18.59 -41.19
CA MET A 114 -3.64 -17.46 -40.38
C MET A 114 -5.14 -17.55 -40.04
N GLN A 115 -5.92 -18.35 -40.76
CA GLN A 115 -7.37 -18.50 -40.54
C GLN A 115 -7.74 -19.10 -39.16
N PRO A 116 -7.09 -20.16 -38.62
CA PRO A 116 -7.35 -20.61 -37.24
C PRO A 116 -7.03 -19.55 -36.18
N LEU A 117 -5.98 -18.74 -36.37
CA LEU A 117 -5.66 -17.63 -35.45
C LEU A 117 -6.78 -16.58 -35.44
N ARG A 118 -7.25 -16.19 -36.64
CA ARG A 118 -8.42 -15.29 -36.81
C ARG A 118 -9.68 -15.85 -36.14
N ASN A 119 -9.88 -17.16 -36.20
CA ASN A 119 -11.02 -17.84 -35.56
C ASN A 119 -10.89 -17.97 -34.03
N SER A 120 -9.67 -18.08 -33.49
CA SER A 120 -9.45 -18.14 -32.03
C SER A 120 -9.59 -16.79 -31.32
N LEU A 121 -9.35 -15.67 -32.03
CA LEU A 121 -9.43 -14.31 -31.50
C LEU A 121 -10.78 -14.01 -30.78
N PRO A 122 -11.98 -14.26 -31.37
CA PRO A 122 -13.25 -14.03 -30.68
C PRO A 122 -13.45 -14.95 -29.47
N THR A 123 -12.93 -16.18 -29.50
CA THR A 123 -12.98 -17.09 -28.35
C THR A 123 -12.13 -16.55 -27.19
N LEU A 124 -10.93 -16.06 -27.48
CA LEU A 124 -10.07 -15.41 -26.48
C LEU A 124 -10.73 -14.15 -25.92
N GLN A 125 -11.33 -13.32 -26.79
CA GLN A 125 -12.06 -12.11 -26.39
C GLN A 125 -13.22 -12.43 -25.44
N LEU A 126 -13.98 -13.49 -25.71
CA LEU A 126 -15.07 -13.97 -24.86
C LEU A 126 -14.57 -14.53 -23.51
N GLN A 127 -13.39 -15.17 -23.48
CA GLN A 127 -12.76 -15.59 -22.23
C GLN A 127 -12.32 -14.37 -21.40
N VAL A 128 -11.73 -13.35 -22.03
CA VAL A 128 -11.31 -12.11 -21.36
C VAL A 128 -12.50 -11.33 -20.78
N THR A 129 -13.62 -11.21 -21.50
CA THR A 129 -14.83 -10.56 -20.95
C THR A 129 -15.43 -11.37 -19.80
N LYS A 130 -15.52 -12.69 -19.92
CA LYS A 130 -15.99 -13.57 -18.83
C LYS A 130 -15.12 -13.47 -17.57
N LEU A 131 -13.80 -13.46 -17.71
CA LEU A 131 -12.87 -13.28 -16.60
C LEU A 131 -12.98 -11.87 -15.97
N ARG A 132 -13.19 -10.83 -16.79
CA ARG A 132 -13.45 -9.45 -16.31
C ARG A 132 -14.75 -9.36 -15.51
N GLU A 133 -15.81 -10.06 -15.92
CA GLU A 133 -17.05 -10.14 -15.14
C GLU A 133 -16.87 -10.91 -13.84
N GLN A 134 -16.19 -12.06 -13.87
CA GLN A 134 -15.95 -12.88 -12.68
C GLN A 134 -15.11 -12.12 -11.64
N THR A 135 -14.02 -11.49 -12.07
CA THR A 135 -13.19 -10.64 -11.20
C THR A 135 -13.97 -9.45 -10.65
N SER A 136 -14.75 -8.75 -11.48
CA SER A 136 -15.64 -7.68 -11.03
C SER A 136 -16.63 -8.15 -9.95
N LYS A 137 -17.29 -9.30 -10.15
CA LYS A 137 -18.21 -9.90 -9.17
C LYS A 137 -17.50 -10.23 -7.84
N THR A 138 -16.27 -10.79 -7.89
CA THR A 138 -15.48 -11.04 -6.66
C THR A 138 -15.02 -9.76 -5.96
N ILE A 139 -14.70 -8.70 -6.70
CA ILE A 139 -14.31 -7.40 -6.13
C ILE A 139 -15.50 -6.76 -5.40
N SER A 140 -16.71 -6.84 -5.97
CA SER A 140 -17.93 -6.35 -5.32
C SER A 140 -18.25 -7.10 -4.02
N ASP A 141 -18.16 -8.44 -4.03
CA ASP A 141 -18.37 -9.26 -2.83
C ASP A 141 -17.32 -8.97 -1.74
N LEU A 142 -16.03 -8.90 -2.10
CA LEU A 142 -14.97 -8.54 -1.16
C LEU A 142 -15.15 -7.11 -0.59
N SER A 143 -15.59 -6.15 -1.42
CA SER A 143 -15.92 -4.79 -0.97
C SER A 143 -17.09 -4.78 0.02
N GLN A 144 -18.16 -5.53 -0.26
CA GLN A 144 -19.31 -5.66 0.65
C GLN A 144 -18.91 -6.32 1.98
N ARG A 145 -18.07 -7.36 1.94
CA ARG A 145 -17.52 -8.01 3.15
C ARG A 145 -16.63 -7.08 3.95
N LEU A 146 -15.81 -6.25 3.29
CA LEU A 146 -14.97 -5.24 3.94
C LEU A 146 -15.82 -4.18 4.64
N MET A 147 -16.86 -3.64 3.99
CA MET A 147 -17.82 -2.72 4.60
C MET A 147 -18.49 -3.32 5.85
N LEU A 148 -18.95 -4.57 5.76
CA LEU A 148 -19.56 -5.27 6.91
C LEU A 148 -18.56 -5.55 8.04
N ALA A 149 -17.29 -5.81 7.72
CA ALA A 149 -16.23 -5.99 8.71
C ALA A 149 -15.87 -4.66 9.40
N GLN A 150 -15.80 -3.56 8.65
CA GLN A 150 -15.57 -2.23 9.18
C GLN A 150 -16.72 -1.80 10.12
N GLN A 151 -17.97 -1.93 9.68
CA GLN A 151 -19.14 -1.59 10.51
C GLN A 151 -19.20 -2.40 11.82
N ARG A 152 -18.77 -3.67 11.79
CA ARG A 152 -18.64 -4.50 13.01
C ARG A 152 -17.51 -4.02 13.92
N LEU A 153 -16.37 -3.60 13.36
CA LEU A 153 -15.24 -3.06 14.13
C LEU A 153 -15.61 -1.72 14.78
N GLU A 154 -16.29 -0.84 14.05
CA GLU A 154 -16.84 0.42 14.56
C GLU A 154 -17.84 0.15 15.70
N GLY A 155 -18.78 -0.78 15.53
CA GLY A 155 -19.72 -1.17 16.59
C GLY A 155 -19.04 -1.73 17.86
N VAL A 156 -17.97 -2.53 17.72
CA VAL A 156 -17.18 -3.04 18.84
C VAL A 156 -16.38 -1.91 19.51
N HIS A 157 -15.85 -0.96 18.75
CA HIS A 157 -15.16 0.22 19.28
C HIS A 157 -16.12 1.10 20.09
N ASP A 158 -17.31 1.36 19.54
CA ASP A 158 -18.38 2.12 20.19
C ASP A 158 -18.78 1.51 21.54
N ILE A 159 -19.05 0.20 21.58
CA ILE A 159 -19.39 -0.54 22.81
C ILE A 159 -18.23 -0.44 23.80
N SER A 160 -17.00 -0.77 23.38
CA SER A 160 -15.82 -0.71 24.25
C SER A 160 -15.56 0.70 24.80
N SER A 161 -15.86 1.76 24.04
CA SER A 161 -15.69 3.15 24.49
C SER A 161 -16.69 3.53 25.60
N ARG A 162 -17.92 3.00 25.52
CA ARG A 162 -18.99 3.19 26.52
C ARG A 162 -18.69 2.39 27.78
N ASP A 163 -18.24 1.14 27.63
CA ASP A 163 -17.85 0.29 28.75
C ASP A 163 -16.66 0.89 29.52
N ILE A 164 -15.63 1.38 28.82
CA ILE A 164 -14.50 2.08 29.45
C ILE A 164 -14.97 3.32 30.22
N ARG A 165 -15.89 4.11 29.66
CA ARG A 165 -16.44 5.30 30.34
C ARG A 165 -17.25 4.93 31.58
N ALA A 166 -18.16 3.95 31.48
CA ALA A 166 -18.95 3.47 32.61
C ALA A 166 -18.06 2.93 33.75
N VAL A 167 -16.96 2.26 33.41
CA VAL A 167 -15.94 1.81 34.38
C VAL A 167 -15.19 3.00 35.00
N GLN A 168 -14.84 4.04 34.23
CA GLN A 168 -14.25 5.28 34.76
C GLN A 168 -15.19 6.00 35.72
N GLU A 169 -16.46 6.15 35.37
CA GLU A 169 -17.51 6.74 36.22
C GLU A 169 -17.67 5.96 37.54
N GLN A 170 -17.63 4.62 37.49
CA GLN A 170 -17.61 3.77 38.69
C GLN A 170 -16.36 3.98 39.55
N TYR A 171 -15.17 4.13 38.94
CA TYR A 171 -13.94 4.44 39.69
C TYR A 171 -14.00 5.80 40.37
N PHE A 172 -14.53 6.85 39.72
CA PHE A 172 -14.69 8.17 40.33
C PHE A 172 -15.67 8.13 41.51
N SER A 173 -16.84 7.52 41.36
CA SER A 173 -17.82 7.39 42.47
C SER A 173 -17.29 6.53 43.63
N ALA A 174 -16.49 5.50 43.34
CA ALA A 174 -15.81 4.72 44.38
C ALA A 174 -14.73 5.53 45.12
N LEU A 175 -14.02 6.43 44.43
CA LEU A 175 -13.00 7.30 45.01
C LEU A 175 -13.63 8.39 45.89
N GLU A 176 -14.68 9.07 45.41
CA GLU A 176 -15.49 10.02 46.18
C GLU A 176 -16.01 9.39 47.49
N LYS A 177 -16.50 8.14 47.42
CA LYS A 177 -16.92 7.40 48.61
C LYS A 177 -15.76 7.07 49.57
N ILE A 178 -14.55 6.82 49.07
CA ILE A 178 -13.37 6.62 49.91
C ILE A 178 -12.97 7.93 50.59
N GLU A 179 -13.03 9.07 49.90
CA GLU A 179 -12.76 10.39 50.49
C GLU A 179 -13.78 10.75 51.57
N PHE A 180 -15.07 10.48 51.34
CA PHE A 180 -16.12 10.63 52.35
C PHE A 180 -15.86 9.77 53.60
N LEU A 181 -15.56 8.48 53.43
CA LEU A 181 -15.24 7.57 54.54
C LEU A 181 -13.95 7.97 55.29
N GLN A 182 -12.98 8.61 54.61
CA GLN A 182 -11.80 9.20 55.26
C GLN A 182 -12.15 10.46 56.06
N GLY A 183 -13.20 11.19 55.66
CA GLY A 183 -13.81 12.29 56.43
C GLY A 183 -14.45 11.79 57.72
N GLU A 184 -15.40 10.86 57.64
CA GLU A 184 -16.04 10.24 58.81
C GLU A 184 -15.00 9.64 59.77
N LEU A 185 -13.99 8.93 59.24
CA LEU A 185 -12.90 8.38 60.05
C LEU A 185 -11.98 9.44 60.68
N ARG A 186 -12.03 10.70 60.25
CA ARG A 186 -11.32 11.81 60.91
C ARG A 186 -12.17 12.40 62.02
N GLU A 187 -13.43 12.72 61.72
CA GLU A 187 -14.42 13.22 62.68
C GLU A 187 -14.57 12.27 63.89
N MET A 188 -14.76 10.96 63.64
CA MET A 188 -14.83 9.94 64.70
C MET A 188 -13.55 9.83 65.55
N ARG A 189 -12.38 10.24 65.04
CA ARG A 189 -11.13 10.31 65.83
C ARG A 189 -11.07 11.59 66.67
N GLU A 190 -11.51 12.72 66.13
CA GLU A 190 -11.57 14.00 66.82
C GLU A 190 -12.62 13.95 67.96
N GLU A 191 -13.79 13.35 67.72
CA GLU A 191 -14.77 13.03 68.76
C GLU A 191 -14.19 12.12 69.85
N ARG A 192 -13.51 11.03 69.46
CA ARG A 192 -12.86 10.11 70.42
C ARG A 192 -11.84 10.85 71.28
N MET A 193 -10.96 11.67 70.70
CA MET A 193 -9.98 12.46 71.45
C MET A 193 -10.67 13.42 72.43
N SER A 194 -11.77 14.07 72.02
CA SER A 194 -12.56 14.94 72.91
C SER A 194 -13.23 14.18 74.05
N LEU A 195 -13.71 12.95 73.81
CA LEU A 195 -14.27 12.09 74.85
C LEU A 195 -13.20 11.55 75.81
N GLU A 196 -12.02 11.17 75.31
CA GLU A 196 -10.88 10.77 76.14
C GLU A 196 -10.37 11.94 77.00
N GLU A 197 -10.29 13.16 76.45
CA GLU A 197 -9.99 14.36 77.24
C GLU A 197 -11.03 14.57 78.36
N LYS A 198 -12.33 14.53 78.03
CA LYS A 198 -13.42 14.64 79.02
C LYS A 198 -13.31 13.58 80.11
N ILE A 199 -13.05 12.32 79.76
CA ILE A 199 -12.83 11.23 80.73
C ILE A 199 -11.66 11.57 81.65
N THR A 200 -10.48 11.94 81.13
CA THR A 200 -9.35 12.29 82.02
C THR A 200 -9.61 13.51 82.90
N THR A 201 -10.47 14.46 82.48
CA THR A 201 -10.87 15.58 83.37
C THR A 201 -11.80 15.12 84.50
N LEU A 202 -12.69 14.17 84.23
CA LEU A 202 -13.58 13.58 85.22
C LEU A 202 -12.82 12.67 86.19
N GLU A 203 -11.87 11.87 85.70
CA GLU A 203 -10.95 11.08 86.53
C GLU A 203 -10.12 11.98 87.46
N ARG A 204 -9.56 13.08 86.94
CA ARG A 204 -8.84 14.08 87.75
C ARG A 204 -9.74 14.70 88.83
N ARG A 205 -10.99 15.05 88.50
CA ARG A 205 -11.97 15.58 89.48
C ARG A 205 -12.37 14.55 90.52
N LEU A 206 -12.58 13.29 90.12
CA LEU A 206 -12.92 12.19 91.03
C LEU A 206 -11.77 11.89 91.99
N ASN A 207 -10.54 11.87 91.48
CA ASN A 207 -9.34 11.68 92.30
C ASN A 207 -9.13 12.84 93.27
N ALA A 208 -9.33 14.10 92.85
CA ALA A 208 -9.28 15.26 93.73
C ALA A 208 -10.34 15.18 94.84
N ALA A 209 -11.62 14.98 94.51
CA ALA A 209 -12.69 14.84 95.48
C ALA A 209 -12.50 13.63 96.42
N SER A 210 -11.87 12.55 95.94
CA SER A 210 -11.51 11.39 96.78
C SER A 210 -10.32 11.70 97.71
N GLN A 211 -9.37 12.53 97.29
CA GLN A 211 -8.27 12.99 98.14
C GLN A 211 -8.75 13.99 99.19
N GLU A 212 -9.56 14.98 98.80
CA GLU A 212 -10.25 15.90 99.71
C GLU A 212 -11.07 15.14 100.76
N ARG A 213 -11.85 14.13 100.35
CA ARG A 213 -12.60 13.29 101.28
C ARG A 213 -11.71 12.46 102.21
N GLN A 214 -10.56 11.96 101.74
CA GLN A 214 -9.59 11.26 102.59
C GLN A 214 -8.91 12.20 103.58
N GLN A 215 -8.58 13.43 103.15
CA GLN A 215 -8.04 14.48 104.01
C GLN A 215 -9.06 14.90 105.07
N LEU A 216 -10.30 15.22 104.69
CA LEU A 216 -11.37 15.55 105.62
C LEU A 216 -11.63 14.42 106.64
N LEU A 217 -11.72 13.16 106.21
CA LEU A 217 -11.86 12.03 107.15
C LEU A 217 -10.64 11.86 108.06
N SER A 218 -9.42 12.17 107.57
CA SER A 218 -8.20 12.18 108.39
C SER A 218 -8.16 13.35 109.37
N GLU A 219 -8.70 14.52 108.99
CA GLU A 219 -8.79 15.70 109.85
C GLU A 219 -9.88 15.54 110.90
N GLU A 220 -11.08 15.08 110.52
CA GLU A 220 -12.17 14.76 111.45
C GLU A 220 -11.74 13.72 112.49
N THR A 221 -11.05 12.66 112.08
CA THR A 221 -10.55 11.63 113.01
C THR A 221 -9.41 12.15 113.90
N MET A 222 -8.51 12.98 113.38
CA MET A 222 -7.47 13.64 114.19
C MET A 222 -8.05 14.68 115.16
N GLN A 223 -9.06 15.45 114.74
CA GLN A 223 -9.79 16.39 115.60
C GLN A 223 -10.58 15.65 116.68
N PHE A 224 -11.26 14.54 116.35
CA PHE A 224 -11.96 13.70 117.32
C PHE A 224 -10.98 13.07 118.34
N LEU A 225 -9.83 12.56 117.88
CA LEU A 225 -8.76 12.09 118.77
C LEU A 225 -8.22 13.23 119.65
N GLY A 226 -8.05 14.43 119.11
CA GLY A 226 -7.67 15.64 119.85
C GLY A 226 -8.69 16.05 120.90
N GLN A 227 -9.99 16.02 120.58
CA GLN A 227 -11.08 16.29 121.53
C GLN A 227 -11.14 15.22 122.63
N MET A 228 -10.94 13.94 122.30
CA MET A 228 -10.85 12.86 123.28
C MET A 228 -9.63 13.01 124.20
N GLN A 229 -8.50 13.48 123.68
CA GLN A 229 -7.32 13.81 124.49
C GLN A 229 -7.52 15.06 125.36
N SER A 230 -8.13 16.12 124.82
CA SER A 230 -8.49 17.31 125.61
C SER A 230 -9.43 16.93 126.75
N ARG A 231 -10.54 16.25 126.44
CA ARG A 231 -11.52 15.82 127.45
C ARG A 231 -10.91 14.88 128.52
N ARG A 232 -9.91 14.06 128.15
CA ARG A 232 -9.10 13.31 129.13
C ARG A 232 -8.29 14.27 130.01
N ASN A 233 -7.59 15.24 129.43
CA ASN A 233 -6.77 16.20 130.18
C ASN A 233 -7.63 17.12 131.07
N ASP A 234 -8.83 17.49 130.63
CA ASP A 234 -9.82 18.24 131.40
C ASP A 234 -10.30 17.39 132.61
N LEU A 235 -10.59 16.10 132.41
CA LEU A 235 -10.88 15.16 133.50
C LEU A 235 -9.70 14.95 134.45
N MET A 236 -8.45 14.96 133.96
CA MET A 236 -7.26 14.92 134.82
C MET A 236 -7.09 16.22 135.62
N SER A 237 -7.29 17.40 135.02
CA SER A 237 -7.19 18.68 135.73
C SER A 237 -8.31 18.90 136.76
N LEU A 238 -9.46 18.23 136.58
CA LEU A 238 -10.51 18.12 137.60
C LEU A 238 -10.13 17.18 138.76
N LEU A 239 -9.26 16.19 138.52
CA LEU A 239 -8.71 15.30 139.56
C LEU A 239 -7.54 15.95 140.32
N ASP A 240 -6.72 16.77 139.64
CA ASP A 240 -5.55 17.44 140.21
C ASP A 240 -5.88 18.71 141.03
N ARG A 241 -7.16 19.04 141.25
CA ARG A 241 -7.58 20.31 141.88
C ARG A 241 -8.32 20.13 143.21
N PRO A 242 -7.65 20.33 144.37
CA PRO A 242 -8.32 20.29 145.68
C PRO A 242 -9.25 21.50 145.90
N SER A 243 -10.25 21.32 146.76
CA SER A 243 -11.38 22.23 147.00
C SER A 243 -11.06 23.44 147.90
N LEU A 244 -11.62 24.61 147.56
CA LEU A 244 -12.28 25.58 148.49
C LEU A 244 -12.89 26.78 147.72
N GLU A 245 -13.97 27.36 148.29
CA GLU A 245 -14.58 28.72 148.15
C GLU A 245 -14.62 29.43 146.75
N GLU A 246 -15.74 29.91 146.20
CA GLU A 246 -16.81 30.83 146.67
C GLU A 246 -16.48 32.34 146.54
N LYS A 247 -16.81 32.98 145.38
CA LYS A 247 -17.64 34.22 145.27
C LYS A 247 -17.70 34.89 143.87
N ALA A 248 -18.93 35.20 143.45
CA ALA A 248 -19.45 36.50 142.97
C ALA A 248 -18.85 37.33 141.80
N VAL A 249 -19.70 37.58 140.79
CA VAL A 249 -20.20 38.93 140.35
C VAL A 249 -19.51 39.75 139.21
N GLU A 250 -20.31 39.93 138.12
CA GLU A 250 -20.52 41.13 137.26
C GLU A 250 -19.78 41.45 135.92
N ARG A 251 -20.60 42.06 135.02
CA ARG A 251 -20.35 42.91 133.81
C ARG A 251 -19.88 42.20 132.52
N SER A 252 -20.59 42.29 131.38
CA SER A 252 -20.96 43.44 130.49
C SER A 252 -19.91 43.62 129.35
N SER A 253 -20.22 43.92 128.09
CA SER A 253 -21.39 44.59 127.48
C SER A 253 -21.79 44.09 126.07
N ASP A 254 -22.85 44.69 125.50
CA ASP A 254 -23.47 44.45 124.19
C ASP A 254 -22.71 45.02 122.95
N ILE A 255 -23.25 44.75 121.73
CA ILE A 255 -23.23 45.52 120.44
C ILE A 255 -23.58 44.55 119.29
N THR A 256 -24.85 44.36 118.90
CA THR A 256 -25.72 45.09 117.93
C THR A 256 -25.51 44.81 116.43
N THR A 257 -26.65 44.46 115.80
CA THR A 257 -27.14 44.64 114.41
C THR A 257 -26.48 45.76 113.55
N GLU A 258 -26.47 45.74 112.21
CA GLU A 258 -27.63 45.75 111.29
C GLU A 258 -27.33 45.31 109.82
N LEU A 259 -28.43 45.07 109.06
CA LEU A 259 -28.74 45.36 107.63
C LEU A 259 -27.61 45.67 106.62
N GLN A 260 -27.75 45.16 105.38
CA GLN A 260 -28.41 45.92 104.29
C GLN A 260 -28.78 45.06 103.06
N GLU A 261 -29.91 45.38 102.42
CA GLU A 261 -30.40 44.77 101.18
C GLU A 261 -29.76 45.39 99.92
N ARG A 262 -29.75 44.67 98.78
CA ARG A 262 -30.14 45.24 97.48
C ARG A 262 -30.33 44.22 96.34
N GLU A 263 -31.57 44.08 95.89
CA GLU A 263 -31.92 43.98 94.47
C GLU A 263 -31.75 45.39 93.80
N PRO A 264 -31.82 45.62 92.46
CA PRO A 264 -32.82 45.00 91.56
C PRO A 264 -32.41 44.78 90.07
N GLU A 265 -33.40 44.26 89.33
CA GLU A 265 -33.74 44.56 87.91
C GLU A 265 -32.90 44.05 86.72
N ALA A 266 -33.65 43.77 85.65
CA ALA A 266 -33.26 43.43 84.27
C ALA A 266 -33.91 44.52 83.33
N PRO A 267 -33.97 44.42 81.97
CA PRO A 267 -33.49 43.42 81.01
C PRO A 267 -32.62 44.12 79.90
N GLU A 268 -32.53 43.80 78.60
CA GLU A 268 -33.13 42.81 77.67
C GLU A 268 -32.21 42.63 76.43
N GLN A 269 -32.53 41.66 75.55
CA GLN A 269 -32.09 41.54 74.14
C GLN A 269 -30.59 41.21 73.89
N HIS A 270 -30.19 40.51 72.82
CA HIS A 270 -30.92 40.06 71.62
C HIS A 270 -30.32 38.77 70.99
N ARG A 271 -31.21 37.93 70.41
CA ARG A 271 -31.04 37.04 69.21
C ARG A 271 -30.28 35.68 69.24
N ASP A 272 -31.02 34.69 68.71
CA ASP A 272 -30.63 33.63 67.74
C ASP A 272 -29.59 32.55 68.13
N GLN A 273 -29.64 31.27 67.71
CA GLN A 273 -30.64 30.34 67.10
C GLN A 273 -30.01 28.90 67.13
N ALA A 274 -30.68 27.73 66.98
CA ALA A 274 -32.09 27.36 66.82
C ALA A 274 -32.37 25.90 67.29
N LEU A 275 -33.66 25.55 67.35
CA LEU A 275 -34.38 24.24 67.33
C LEU A 275 -33.65 22.87 67.35
N TYR A 276 -34.22 21.96 68.15
CA TYR A 276 -33.98 20.51 68.20
C TYR A 276 -35.17 19.73 67.57
N ARG A 277 -34.99 18.41 67.32
CA ARG A 277 -36.04 17.40 66.98
C ARG A 277 -36.62 17.50 65.54
N GLY A 278 -36.91 16.41 64.81
CA GLY A 278 -36.63 14.98 65.05
C GLY A 278 -37.64 14.04 64.35
N GLY A 279 -37.13 13.10 63.52
CA GLY A 279 -37.92 12.12 62.73
C GLY A 279 -38.34 12.64 61.34
N GLY A 280 -38.45 11.84 60.25
CA GLY A 280 -38.07 10.43 60.04
C GLY A 280 -39.22 9.53 59.58
N SER A 281 -39.27 9.11 58.30
CA SER A 281 -40.07 7.95 57.84
C SER A 281 -39.77 7.42 56.43
N LEU A 282 -40.17 6.16 56.19
CA LEU A 282 -40.58 5.50 54.93
C LEU A 282 -39.67 5.44 53.67
N ARG A 283 -38.94 4.31 53.58
CA ARG A 283 -38.89 3.29 52.49
C ARG A 283 -39.48 3.64 51.10
N ILE A 284 -38.83 3.14 50.04
CA ILE A 284 -39.40 2.12 49.10
C ILE A 284 -38.31 1.36 48.30
N TYR A 285 -38.66 0.15 47.81
CA TYR A 285 -37.77 -0.89 47.27
C TYR A 285 -37.31 -0.72 45.80
N ARG A 286 -36.13 -1.28 45.47
CA ARG A 286 -35.93 -2.51 44.63
C ARG A 286 -34.43 -2.92 44.62
N LYS A 287 -34.05 -4.18 44.90
CA LYS A 287 -33.95 -5.37 43.99
C LYS A 287 -33.05 -5.10 42.76
N ARG A 288 -32.00 -5.87 42.44
CA ARG A 288 -31.66 -7.31 42.69
C ARG A 288 -30.13 -7.47 42.91
N LYS A 289 -29.64 -8.27 43.85
CA LYS A 289 -29.10 -9.66 43.66
C LYS A 289 -28.45 -9.97 42.30
N ALA A 290 -27.12 -10.22 42.30
CA ALA A 290 -26.48 -11.44 41.76
C ALA A 290 -24.96 -11.51 42.08
N ASP A 291 -24.60 -12.46 42.95
CA ASP A 291 -23.43 -13.36 42.99
C ASP A 291 -22.29 -13.22 41.94
N GLY A 292 -21.02 -13.39 42.37
CA GLY A 292 -19.89 -13.77 41.48
C GLY A 292 -18.51 -13.19 41.86
N PRO A 293 -17.41 -13.98 41.86
CA PRO A 293 -16.13 -13.54 42.42
C PRO A 293 -15.13 -12.94 41.41
N LEU A 294 -14.40 -11.92 41.86
CA LEU A 294 -13.18 -11.43 41.22
C LEU A 294 -12.03 -12.45 41.34
N ARG A 295 -11.73 -13.17 40.24
CA ARG A 295 -10.47 -13.92 40.12
C ARG A 295 -9.40 -13.04 39.47
N THR A 296 -8.56 -12.42 40.28
CA THR A 296 -7.38 -11.67 39.82
C THR A 296 -6.32 -12.61 39.24
N GLN A 297 -5.78 -12.25 38.07
CA GLN A 297 -4.35 -12.41 37.76
C GLN A 297 -3.89 -11.29 36.82
N ALA A 298 -3.02 -10.42 37.31
CA ALA A 298 -2.31 -9.45 36.48
C ALA A 298 -1.12 -10.11 35.78
N LYS A 299 -0.84 -9.75 34.52
CA LYS A 299 0.47 -10.08 33.93
C LYS A 299 0.98 -9.05 32.92
N ARG A 300 1.79 -8.13 33.45
CA ARG A 300 3.03 -7.59 32.86
C ARG A 300 2.92 -6.97 31.47
N THR A 301 2.71 -5.65 31.48
CA THR A 301 3.41 -4.66 30.66
C THR A 301 4.58 -5.18 29.78
N ALA A 302 4.47 -4.93 28.47
CA ALA A 302 5.59 -4.86 27.54
C ALA A 302 5.42 -3.60 26.67
N LYS A 303 6.47 -2.78 26.53
CA LYS A 303 6.44 -1.56 25.69
C LYS A 303 6.56 -1.93 24.22
N SER A 304 5.55 -1.60 23.41
CA SER A 304 5.62 -1.64 21.94
C SER A 304 6.07 -0.27 21.37
N PRO A 305 7.03 -0.23 20.42
CA PRO A 305 7.39 0.99 19.70
C PRO A 305 6.32 1.39 18.66
N PRO A 306 6.33 2.64 18.14
CA PRO A 306 5.28 3.17 17.27
C PRO A 306 5.18 2.49 15.88
N PRO A 307 4.01 2.57 15.22
CA PRO A 307 3.70 1.78 14.02
C PRO A 307 4.47 2.22 12.78
N LYS A 308 5.10 1.23 12.10
CA LYS A 308 5.67 1.41 10.76
C LYS A 308 4.60 1.11 9.71
N ASN A 309 3.88 2.13 9.25
CA ASN A 309 2.92 2.00 8.14
C ASN A 309 3.63 1.85 6.78
N ALA A 310 4.22 0.67 6.56
CA ALA A 310 4.86 0.24 5.30
C ALA A 310 4.86 -1.30 5.23
N GLY A 311 3.67 -1.92 5.27
CA GLY A 311 3.53 -3.36 5.57
C GLY A 311 2.33 -4.09 4.96
N GLN A 312 1.72 -3.59 3.88
CA GLN A 312 0.65 -4.29 3.16
C GLN A 312 0.95 -4.31 1.66
N ASN A 313 1.67 -5.36 1.22
CA ASN A 313 1.80 -5.85 -0.17
C ASN A 313 2.82 -7.02 -0.28
N ALA A 314 2.89 -7.86 0.77
CA ALA A 314 3.92 -8.91 0.92
C ALA A 314 3.54 -10.28 0.32
N GLU A 315 2.28 -10.49 -0.04
CA GLU A 315 1.75 -11.78 -0.49
C GLU A 315 1.48 -11.79 -2.01
N SER A 316 2.58 -11.80 -2.77
CA SER A 316 2.61 -12.16 -4.19
C SER A 316 4.06 -12.56 -4.49
N GLN A 317 4.44 -13.79 -4.18
CA GLN A 317 5.84 -14.23 -4.15
C GLN A 317 6.42 -14.62 -5.52
N ASP A 318 5.89 -14.03 -6.58
CA ASP A 318 6.32 -14.22 -7.97
C ASP A 318 6.41 -12.85 -8.68
N ARG A 319 7.11 -11.91 -8.02
CA ARG A 319 7.36 -10.59 -8.59
C ARG A 319 8.54 -10.63 -9.55
N ASP A 320 8.29 -10.33 -10.82
CA ASP A 320 9.32 -9.90 -11.78
C ASP A 320 10.23 -8.84 -11.14
N PHE A 321 11.50 -9.17 -10.87
CA PHE A 321 12.46 -8.23 -10.26
C PHE A 321 12.61 -6.95 -11.10
N GLU A 322 12.45 -7.06 -12.41
CA GLU A 322 12.37 -5.96 -13.36
C GLU A 322 11.23 -4.97 -13.05
N ARG A 323 10.02 -5.45 -12.74
CA ARG A 323 8.88 -4.58 -12.39
C ARG A 323 9.09 -3.90 -11.05
N VAL A 324 9.62 -4.62 -10.06
CA VAL A 324 9.93 -4.04 -8.74
C VAL A 324 11.04 -2.98 -8.86
N TYR A 325 12.03 -3.20 -9.72
CA TYR A 325 13.08 -2.23 -9.98
C TYR A 325 12.55 -0.98 -10.68
N ASP A 326 11.68 -1.10 -11.68
CA ASP A 326 11.06 0.05 -12.35
C ASP A 326 10.12 0.83 -11.42
N GLU A 327 9.30 0.15 -10.60
CA GLU A 327 8.45 0.79 -9.57
C GLU A 327 9.30 1.59 -8.57
N PHE A 328 10.36 0.96 -8.04
CA PHE A 328 11.30 1.59 -7.12
C PHE A 328 12.02 2.78 -7.78
N ARG A 329 12.54 2.60 -9.00
CA ARG A 329 13.22 3.63 -9.79
C ARG A 329 12.33 4.86 -9.94
N ASN A 330 11.09 4.69 -10.40
CA ASN A 330 10.15 5.79 -10.62
C ASN A 330 9.90 6.57 -9.32
N LYS A 331 9.71 5.86 -8.20
CA LYS A 331 9.58 6.46 -6.86
C LYS A 331 10.85 7.20 -6.40
N THR A 332 12.04 6.76 -6.81
CA THR A 332 13.30 7.45 -6.46
C THR A 332 13.62 8.67 -7.33
N HIS A 333 13.28 8.71 -8.63
CA HIS A 333 13.53 9.89 -9.46
C HIS A 333 12.69 11.11 -9.07
N ALA A 334 11.48 10.89 -8.55
CA ALA A 334 10.67 11.94 -7.93
C ALA A 334 11.38 12.65 -6.74
N ASN A 335 12.48 12.07 -6.22
CA ASN A 335 13.28 12.57 -5.10
C ASN A 335 14.69 13.04 -5.52
N GLY A 336 14.85 13.47 -6.79
CA GLY A 336 16.04 14.16 -7.29
C GLY A 336 17.12 13.26 -7.90
N ALA A 337 18.01 13.88 -8.70
CA ALA A 337 19.05 13.18 -9.45
C ALA A 337 20.09 12.52 -8.53
N ARG A 338 20.25 11.20 -8.68
CA ARG A 338 21.31 10.38 -8.08
C ARG A 338 21.91 9.51 -9.18
N SER A 339 23.19 9.14 -9.05
CA SER A 339 23.81 8.20 -9.99
C SER A 339 23.07 6.86 -10.01
N GLU A 340 22.99 6.22 -11.17
CA GLU A 340 22.32 4.92 -11.35
C GLU A 340 22.84 3.87 -10.36
N GLY A 341 24.17 3.77 -10.18
CA GLY A 341 24.78 2.91 -9.15
C GLY A 341 24.34 3.19 -7.71
N THR A 342 23.89 4.41 -7.39
CA THR A 342 23.27 4.74 -6.09
C THR A 342 21.82 4.28 -6.02
N ILE A 343 21.06 4.38 -7.11
CA ILE A 343 19.67 3.91 -7.21
C ILE A 343 19.65 2.37 -7.09
N ILE A 344 20.49 1.69 -7.87
CA ILE A 344 20.68 0.23 -7.86
C ILE A 344 21.07 -0.26 -6.45
N ARG A 345 22.03 0.42 -5.78
CA ARG A 345 22.43 0.06 -4.41
C ARG A 345 21.28 0.18 -3.42
N LYS A 346 20.50 1.28 -3.49
CA LYS A 346 19.33 1.47 -2.63
C LYS A 346 18.19 0.51 -2.93
N PHE A 347 18.04 0.06 -4.18
CA PHE A 347 17.09 -1.00 -4.54
C PHE A 347 17.45 -2.31 -3.83
N ILE A 348 18.71 -2.76 -3.92
CA ILE A 348 19.18 -4.00 -3.27
C ILE A 348 19.07 -3.92 -1.74
N GLU A 349 19.32 -2.75 -1.16
CA GLU A 349 19.09 -2.47 0.28
C GLU A 349 17.60 -2.41 0.67
N SER A 350 16.68 -2.26 -0.28
CA SER A 350 15.22 -2.23 -0.04
C SER A 350 14.54 -3.59 -0.12
N ILE A 351 15.26 -4.65 -0.57
CA ILE A 351 14.73 -6.01 -0.65
C ILE A 351 14.57 -6.57 0.77
N ALA A 352 13.33 -6.62 1.27
CA ALA A 352 13.03 -6.94 2.67
C ALA A 352 13.42 -8.36 3.11
N LYS A 353 13.48 -9.35 2.19
CA LYS A 353 13.96 -10.71 2.47
C LYS A 353 15.49 -10.79 2.24
N PRO A 354 16.31 -11.05 3.28
CA PRO A 354 17.77 -11.03 3.14
C PRO A 354 18.31 -12.16 2.25
N GLU A 355 17.65 -13.32 2.19
CA GLU A 355 17.99 -14.41 1.27
C GLU A 355 17.84 -13.98 -0.20
N ILE A 356 16.74 -13.29 -0.53
CA ILE A 356 16.50 -12.77 -1.87
C ILE A 356 17.54 -11.71 -2.23
N SER A 357 17.84 -10.78 -1.31
CA SER A 357 18.90 -9.79 -1.52
C SER A 357 20.27 -10.45 -1.74
N ARG A 358 20.59 -11.53 -1.01
CA ARG A 358 21.82 -12.31 -1.21
C ARG A 358 21.84 -13.01 -2.57
N HIS A 359 20.79 -13.75 -2.93
CA HIS A 359 20.70 -14.44 -4.23
C HIS A 359 20.83 -13.48 -5.42
N VAL A 360 20.17 -12.32 -5.34
CA VAL A 360 20.30 -11.25 -6.35
C VAL A 360 21.74 -10.70 -6.36
N GLN A 361 22.33 -10.38 -5.20
CA GLN A 361 23.73 -9.92 -5.12
C GLN A 361 24.73 -10.93 -5.69
N GLU A 362 24.54 -12.22 -5.43
CA GLU A 362 25.40 -13.30 -5.93
C GLU A 362 25.22 -13.53 -7.43
N SER A 363 23.98 -13.57 -7.92
CA SER A 363 23.66 -13.72 -9.35
C SER A 363 24.20 -12.54 -10.17
N LEU A 364 24.05 -11.31 -9.67
CA LEU A 364 24.64 -10.10 -10.27
C LEU A 364 26.17 -10.14 -10.29
N THR A 365 26.82 -10.76 -9.29
CA THR A 365 28.28 -10.94 -9.30
C THR A 365 28.72 -11.87 -10.44
N SER A 366 27.96 -12.94 -10.72
CA SER A 366 28.25 -13.85 -11.83
C SER A 366 27.90 -13.29 -13.20
N LEU A 367 26.87 -12.42 -13.30
CA LEU A 367 26.39 -11.87 -14.57
C LEU A 367 27.10 -10.57 -15.00
N LEU A 368 27.64 -9.79 -14.06
CA LEU A 368 28.27 -8.49 -14.31
C LEU A 368 29.61 -8.32 -13.54
N PRO A 369 30.57 -9.25 -13.67
CA PRO A 369 31.77 -9.31 -12.80
C PRO A 369 32.64 -8.04 -12.82
N ASP A 370 32.70 -7.33 -13.94
CA ASP A 370 33.47 -6.09 -14.07
C ASP A 370 32.89 -4.94 -13.25
N HIS A 371 31.56 -4.85 -13.20
CA HIS A 371 30.80 -3.78 -12.54
C HIS A 371 30.39 -4.14 -11.10
N VAL A 372 30.34 -5.44 -10.76
CA VAL A 372 29.73 -5.98 -9.53
C VAL A 372 30.71 -6.90 -8.81
N ARG A 373 31.43 -6.37 -7.82
CA ARG A 373 32.55 -7.07 -7.15
C ARG A 373 32.22 -7.43 -5.71
N LYS A 374 32.39 -8.70 -5.32
CA LYS A 374 32.23 -9.16 -3.92
C LYS A 374 33.30 -8.54 -3.01
N VAL A 375 32.88 -7.97 -1.89
CA VAL A 375 33.78 -7.28 -0.94
C VAL A 375 34.41 -8.30 0.01
N LYS A 376 35.62 -8.76 -0.30
CA LYS A 376 36.46 -9.55 0.63
C LYS A 376 37.01 -8.64 1.73
N GLY A 377 36.21 -8.34 2.76
CA GLY A 377 36.57 -7.39 3.81
C GLY A 377 35.98 -7.72 5.19
N THR A 378 36.87 -7.90 6.17
CA THR A 378 36.64 -8.19 7.59
C THR A 378 35.58 -7.32 8.30
N ARG A 379 34.84 -7.92 9.23
CA ARG A 379 33.98 -7.24 10.25
C ARG A 379 32.82 -6.39 9.71
N GLN A 380 31.95 -6.98 8.86
CA GLN A 380 30.63 -6.38 8.60
C GLN A 380 29.67 -6.66 9.76
N THR A 381 29.27 -5.61 10.50
CA THR A 381 28.27 -5.65 11.57
C THR A 381 26.82 -5.53 11.07
N SER A 382 26.61 -5.35 9.77
CA SER A 382 25.30 -5.31 9.11
C SER A 382 25.23 -6.35 7.99
N GLY A 383 24.47 -7.42 8.18
CA GLY A 383 24.44 -8.62 7.32
C GLY A 383 23.74 -8.47 5.95
N HIS A 384 23.91 -7.33 5.27
CA HIS A 384 23.16 -6.96 4.06
C HIS A 384 24.01 -6.54 2.85
N ARG A 385 25.33 -6.36 2.98
CA ARG A 385 26.19 -5.72 1.96
C ARG A 385 27.37 -6.58 1.49
N CYS A 386 27.10 -7.65 0.74
CA CYS A 386 28.17 -8.53 0.24
C CYS A 386 28.94 -7.98 -0.98
N VAL A 387 28.44 -6.91 -1.61
CA VAL A 387 28.82 -6.50 -2.97
C VAL A 387 29.07 -4.99 -3.09
N HIS A 388 30.11 -4.63 -3.84
CA HIS A 388 30.38 -3.28 -4.33
C HIS A 388 29.90 -3.15 -5.79
N ILE A 389 29.25 -2.04 -6.10
CA ILE A 389 28.65 -1.75 -7.42
C ILE A 389 29.32 -0.50 -7.96
N SER A 390 29.92 -0.62 -9.14
CA SER A 390 30.58 0.46 -9.86
C SER A 390 29.59 1.58 -10.23
N ASN A 391 30.08 2.81 -10.25
CA ASN A 391 29.33 3.95 -10.81
C ASN A 391 29.18 3.89 -12.33
N THR A 392 29.95 3.02 -13.02
CA THR A 392 29.85 2.79 -14.47
C THR A 392 28.72 1.85 -14.88
N LEU A 393 28.05 1.18 -13.94
CA LEU A 393 26.94 0.29 -14.26
C LEU A 393 25.71 1.09 -14.73
N THR A 394 25.28 0.84 -15.97
CA THR A 394 24.08 1.44 -16.53
C THR A 394 22.81 0.72 -16.06
N ARG A 395 21.65 1.38 -16.22
CA ARG A 395 20.34 0.77 -15.97
C ARG A 395 20.11 -0.46 -16.85
N GLU A 396 20.56 -0.41 -18.10
CA GLU A 396 20.18 -1.40 -19.13
C GLU A 396 20.92 -2.72 -18.92
N GLU A 397 22.23 -2.67 -18.64
CA GLU A 397 23.02 -3.82 -18.19
C GLU A 397 22.43 -4.44 -16.91
N PHE A 398 22.07 -3.61 -15.93
CA PHE A 398 21.46 -4.08 -14.68
C PHE A 398 20.08 -4.73 -14.91
N ARG A 399 19.23 -4.14 -15.78
CA ARG A 399 17.92 -4.68 -16.15
C ARG A 399 18.03 -6.01 -16.90
N ALA A 400 18.98 -6.09 -17.84
CA ALA A 400 19.28 -7.32 -18.57
C ALA A 400 19.76 -8.43 -17.61
N ALA A 401 20.66 -8.11 -16.68
CA ALA A 401 21.09 -9.06 -15.66
C ALA A 401 19.95 -9.50 -14.74
N LEU A 402 19.05 -8.59 -14.31
CA LEU A 402 17.89 -8.96 -13.49
C LEU A 402 16.94 -9.97 -14.18
N ARG A 403 16.81 -9.94 -15.51
CA ARG A 403 16.04 -10.95 -16.27
C ARG A 403 16.68 -12.33 -16.26
N LEU A 404 17.99 -12.41 -16.07
CA LEU A 404 18.78 -13.65 -16.05
C LEU A 404 18.97 -14.22 -14.65
N VAL A 405 18.50 -13.54 -13.59
CA VAL A 405 18.49 -14.07 -12.22
C VAL A 405 17.42 -15.16 -12.12
N PRO A 406 17.76 -16.43 -11.83
CA PRO A 406 16.78 -17.49 -11.68
C PRO A 406 15.82 -17.19 -10.52
N SER A 407 14.52 -17.43 -10.70
CA SER A 407 13.54 -17.31 -9.62
C SER A 407 13.80 -18.37 -8.54
N LEU A 408 13.78 -17.95 -7.27
CA LEU A 408 14.25 -18.78 -6.15
C LEU A 408 13.42 -20.06 -5.93
N HIS A 409 12.16 -20.10 -6.36
CA HIS A 409 11.31 -21.29 -6.30
C HIS A 409 11.76 -22.41 -7.26
N GLY A 410 12.68 -22.15 -8.20
CA GLY A 410 13.17 -23.16 -9.15
C GLY A 410 14.18 -24.18 -8.59
N ARG A 411 14.47 -24.19 -7.28
CA ARG A 411 15.55 -24.99 -6.67
C ARG A 411 15.14 -25.94 -5.53
N GLU A 412 13.85 -26.14 -5.28
CA GLU A 412 13.38 -27.22 -4.40
C GLU A 412 13.06 -28.48 -5.23
N LYS A 413 14.10 -29.28 -5.52
CA LYS A 413 14.06 -30.67 -6.00
C LYS A 413 15.29 -31.43 -5.52
#